data_AF-A0A947EUY6-F1
#
_entry.id   AF-A0A947EUY6-F1
#
_cell.length_a   1.000
_cell.length_b   1.000
_cell.length_c   1.000
_cell.angle_alpha   90.00
_cell.angle_beta   90.00
_cell.angle_gamma   90.00
#
_symmetry.space_group_name_H-M   'P 1'
#
loop_
_entity.id
_entity.type
_entity.pdbx_description
1 polymer ?
#
loop_
_entity_poly.entity_id
_entity_poly.type
_entity_poly.pdbx_seq_one_letter_code
_entity_poly.pdbx_strand_id
1 'polypeptide(L)'
;MQKGTWACHSNYILRLFLFSTLLLTACGTKDRASQEAQYQIYCGSCHLSPKIEELPKAIWQENILPNMAARLGLKSNNYNPFQGLS
;
A
#
# COMPACT_ATOMS: atom_id res chain seq x y z
N MET A 1 49.39 -10.47 -30.58
CA MET A 1 49.28 -10.24 -29.11
C MET A 1 48.09 -9.32 -28.84
N GLN A 2 46.97 -9.85 -28.34
CA GLN A 2 45.75 -9.10 -28.00
C GLN A 2 45.69 -8.84 -26.49
N LYS A 3 46.23 -7.71 -26.02
CA LYS A 3 46.19 -7.30 -24.60
C LYS A 3 45.84 -5.82 -24.52
N GLY A 4 44.61 -5.45 -24.86
CA GLY A 4 44.20 -4.03 -24.85
C GLY A 4 42.72 -3.77 -24.58
N THR A 5 41.86 -4.78 -24.73
CA THR A 5 40.40 -4.59 -24.63
C THR A 5 39.82 -4.93 -23.25
N TRP A 6 40.57 -5.62 -22.38
CA TRP A 6 40.07 -6.19 -21.11
C TRP A 6 39.81 -5.14 -20.02
N ALA A 7 40.57 -4.04 -19.98
CA ALA A 7 40.44 -3.01 -18.94
C ALA A 7 39.21 -2.11 -19.15
N CYS A 8 38.81 -1.88 -20.40
CA CYS A 8 37.66 -1.03 -20.75
C CYS A 8 36.32 -1.77 -20.56
N HIS A 9 36.28 -3.06 -20.93
CA HIS A 9 35.11 -3.92 -20.67
C HIS A 9 34.92 -4.19 -19.18
N SER A 10 36.00 -4.36 -18.41
CA SER A 10 35.95 -4.60 -16.96
C SER A 10 35.29 -3.43 -16.21
N ASN A 11 35.64 -2.19 -16.54
CA ASN A 11 35.02 -1.00 -15.93
C ASN A 11 33.55 -0.81 -16.37
N TYR A 12 33.20 -1.16 -17.61
CA TYR A 12 31.82 -1.08 -18.08
C TYR A 12 30.92 -2.14 -17.41
N ILE A 13 31.42 -3.37 -17.28
CA ILE A 13 30.73 -4.46 -16.57
C ILE A 13 30.57 -4.10 -15.08
N LEU A 14 31.61 -3.56 -14.43
CA LEU A 14 31.53 -3.12 -13.03
C LEU A 14 30.52 -1.99 -12.83
N ARG A 15 30.47 -1.02 -13.75
CA ARG A 15 29.48 0.09 -13.73
C ARG A 15 28.05 -0.41 -13.97
N LEU A 16 27.85 -1.35 -14.90
CA LEU A 16 26.55 -1.97 -15.12
C LEU A 16 26.08 -2.77 -13.90
N PHE A 17 26.99 -3.49 -13.24
CA PHE A 17 26.66 -4.24 -12.02
C PHE A 17 26.29 -3.31 -10.86
N LEU A 18 27.03 -2.20 -10.68
CA LEU A 18 26.71 -1.16 -9.69
C LEU A 18 25.38 -0.43 -9.97
N PHE A 19 25.06 -0.17 -11.23
CA PHE A 19 23.78 0.44 -11.60
C PHE A 19 22.62 -0.54 -11.41
N SER A 20 22.82 -1.83 -11.70
CA SER A 20 21.84 -2.86 -11.47
C SER A 20 21.54 -3.05 -9.99
N THR A 21 22.54 -3.08 -9.10
CA THR A 21 22.31 -3.23 -7.66
C THR A 21 21.57 -2.04 -7.06
N LEU A 22 21.78 -0.82 -7.59
CA LEU A 22 21.06 0.38 -7.19
C LEU A 22 19.56 0.33 -7.56
N LEU A 23 19.20 -0.33 -8.66
CA LEU A 23 17.81 -0.49 -9.07
C LEU A 23 17.06 -1.54 -8.22
N LEU A 24 17.75 -2.56 -7.70
CA LEU A 24 17.13 -3.60 -6.87
C LEU A 24 16.83 -3.15 -5.43
N THR A 25 17.48 -2.11 -4.91
CA THR A 25 17.23 -1.59 -3.56
C THR A 25 16.08 -0.58 -3.50
N ALA A 26 15.47 -0.22 -4.63
CA ALA A 26 14.34 0.71 -4.71
C ALA A 26 12.99 0.09 -4.32
N CYS A 27 12.97 -1.18 -3.89
CA CYS A 27 11.78 -1.79 -3.30
C CYS A 27 11.58 -1.28 -1.87
N GLY A 28 11.09 -0.04 -1.74
CA GLY A 28 10.67 0.52 -0.47
C GLY A 28 9.48 -0.25 0.10
N THR A 29 9.50 -0.53 1.40
CA THR A 29 8.30 -0.95 2.12
C THR A 29 7.25 0.12 1.90
N LYS A 30 6.09 -0.21 1.30
CA LYS A 30 4.92 0.68 1.33
C LYS A 30 4.75 1.06 2.80
N ASP A 31 5.06 2.31 3.11
CA ASP A 31 5.16 2.71 4.49
C ASP A 31 3.79 2.49 5.10
N ARG A 32 3.76 1.58 6.07
CA ARG A 32 2.61 1.35 6.91
C ARG A 32 2.56 2.60 7.76
N ALA A 33 2.08 3.73 7.24
CA ALA A 33 1.33 4.64 8.10
C ALA A 33 0.43 3.70 8.91
N SER A 34 0.73 3.54 10.21
CA SER A 34 0.43 2.29 10.91
C SER A 34 -1.04 1.94 10.71
N GLN A 35 -1.40 0.66 10.65
CA GLN A 35 -2.82 0.30 10.48
C GLN A 35 -3.70 1.03 11.52
N GLU A 36 -3.13 1.29 12.70
CA GLU A 36 -3.67 2.17 13.74
C GLU A 36 -3.80 3.64 13.28
N ALA A 37 -2.75 4.25 12.70
CA ALA A 37 -2.83 5.61 12.17
C ALA A 37 -3.88 5.73 11.04
N GLN A 38 -3.94 4.76 10.13
CA GLN A 38 -4.98 4.72 9.09
C GLN A 38 -6.36 4.58 9.72
N TYR A 39 -6.51 3.71 10.72
CA TYR A 39 -7.74 3.55 11.47
C TYR A 39 -8.18 4.87 12.11
N GLN A 40 -7.27 5.57 12.79
CA GLN A 40 -7.57 6.85 13.42
C GLN A 40 -7.92 7.94 12.41
N ILE A 41 -7.23 7.99 11.26
CA ILE A 41 -7.52 8.97 10.21
C ILE A 41 -8.91 8.73 9.62
N TYR A 42 -9.23 7.50 9.23
CA TYR A 42 -10.48 7.23 8.51
C TYR A 42 -11.68 7.09 9.44
N CYS A 43 -11.52 6.49 10.63
CA CYS A 43 -12.63 6.27 11.56
C CYS A 43 -12.78 7.41 12.58
N GLY A 44 -11.70 8.13 12.88
CA GLY A 44 -11.69 9.23 13.85
C GLY A 44 -11.92 10.62 13.26
N SER A 45 -12.03 10.75 11.93
CA SER A 45 -12.20 12.05 11.26
C SER A 45 -13.60 12.65 11.39
N CYS A 46 -14.63 11.82 11.56
CA CYS A 46 -16.02 12.27 11.63
C CYS A 46 -16.62 12.20 13.06
N HIS A 47 -16.16 11.27 13.89
CA HIS A 47 -16.56 11.11 15.29
C HIS A 47 -15.46 10.38 16.06
N LEU A 48 -15.65 10.15 17.36
CA LEU A 48 -14.71 9.34 18.15
C LEU A 48 -14.58 7.94 17.53
N SER A 49 -13.34 7.50 17.28
CA SER A 49 -13.07 6.16 16.75
C SER A 49 -13.63 5.09 17.69
N PRO A 50 -14.37 4.09 17.19
CA PRO A 50 -14.90 3.01 18.03
C PRO A 50 -13.76 2.12 18.58
N LYS A 51 -14.04 1.23 19.53
CA LYS A 51 -13.07 0.21 19.92
C LYS A 51 -13.21 -0.99 18.99
N ILE A 52 -12.08 -1.55 18.54
CA ILE A 52 -12.09 -2.66 17.58
C ILE A 52 -12.74 -3.91 18.18
N GLU A 53 -12.56 -4.11 19.49
CA GLU A 53 -13.00 -5.29 20.23
C GLU A 53 -14.52 -5.30 20.51
N GLU A 54 -15.20 -4.17 20.31
CA GLU A 54 -16.65 -4.05 20.53
C GLU A 54 -17.47 -4.80 19.47
N LEU A 55 -16.87 -5.11 18.31
CA LEU A 55 -17.54 -5.84 17.23
C LEU A 55 -16.74 -7.10 16.82
N PRO A 56 -17.42 -8.24 16.59
CA PRO A 56 -16.78 -9.43 16.02
C PRO A 56 -16.18 -9.14 14.65
N LYS A 57 -15.09 -9.83 14.33
CA LYS A 57 -14.39 -9.69 13.03
C LYS A 57 -15.32 -9.85 11.82
N ALA A 58 -16.27 -10.79 11.87
CA ALA A 58 -17.23 -11.02 10.78
C ALA A 58 -18.05 -9.76 10.48
N ILE A 59 -18.53 -9.06 11.51
CA ILE A 59 -19.31 -7.82 11.35
C ILE A 59 -18.47 -6.72 10.68
N TRP A 60 -17.22 -6.57 11.09
CA TRP A 60 -16.29 -5.64 10.45
C TRP A 60 -16.10 -5.94 8.96
N GLN A 61 -15.83 -7.21 8.62
CA GLN A 61 -15.51 -7.63 7.26
C GLN A 61 -16.72 -7.57 6.33
N GLU A 62 -17.90 -7.95 6.81
CA GLU A 62 -19.09 -8.11 5.97
C GLU A 62 -19.93 -6.83 5.87
N ASN A 63 -19.86 -5.95 6.87
CA ASN A 63 -20.75 -4.79 6.97
C ASN A 63 -20.00 -3.46 7.01
N ILE A 64 -19.17 -3.25 8.04
CA ILE A 64 -18.62 -1.92 8.33
C ILE A 64 -17.57 -1.49 7.30
N LEU A 65 -16.58 -2.34 7.03
CA LEU A 65 -15.50 -2.01 6.09
C LEU A 65 -16.01 -1.84 4.65
N PRO A 66 -16.90 -2.71 4.11
CA PRO A 66 -17.49 -2.48 2.80
C PRO A 66 -18.29 -1.18 2.71
N ASN A 67 -19.06 -0.86 3.76
CA ASN A 67 -19.85 0.37 3.80
C ASN A 67 -18.95 1.62 3.80
N MET A 68 -17.93 1.64 4.66
CA MET A 68 -17.01 2.77 4.73
C MET A 68 -16.14 2.91 3.48
N ALA A 69 -15.66 1.79 2.91
CA ALA A 69 -14.93 1.82 1.65
C ALA A 69 -15.75 2.53 0.56
N ALA A 70 -17.04 2.20 0.43
CA ALA A 70 -17.90 2.83 -0.56
C ALA A 70 -18.16 4.32 -0.29
N ARG A 71 -18.32 4.72 0.99
CA ARG A 71 -18.45 6.14 1.38
C ARG A 71 -17.18 6.95 1.10
N LEU A 72 -16.02 6.30 1.17
CA LEU A 72 -14.71 6.89 0.83
C LEU A 72 -14.40 6.83 -0.68
N GLY A 73 -15.35 6.41 -1.52
CA GLY A 73 -15.21 6.37 -2.97
C GLY A 73 -14.47 5.14 -3.51
N LEU A 74 -14.13 4.16 -2.65
CA LEU A 74 -13.62 2.86 -3.10
C LEU A 74 -14.78 2.05 -3.69
N LYS A 75 -14.75 1.85 -5.00
CA LYS A 75 -15.78 1.09 -5.71
C LYS A 75 -15.57 -0.40 -5.47
N SER A 76 -16.43 -1.04 -4.69
CA SER A 76 -16.66 -2.49 -4.79
C SER A 76 -17.82 -2.71 -5.77
N ASN A 77 -17.70 -3.74 -6.60
CA ASN A 77 -18.76 -4.02 -7.59
C ASN A 77 -20.10 -4.23 -6.86
N ASN A 78 -21.08 -3.39 -7.21
CA ASN A 78 -22.49 -3.48 -6.80
C ASN A 78 -22.85 -3.06 -5.36
N TYR A 79 -21.99 -2.36 -4.62
CA TYR A 79 -22.36 -1.82 -3.30
C TYR A 79 -22.62 -0.31 -3.35
N ASN A 80 -23.86 0.11 -3.04
CA ASN A 80 -24.22 1.53 -2.90
C ASN A 80 -24.55 1.83 -1.43
N PRO A 81 -23.73 2.63 -0.71
CA PRO A 81 -23.97 2.94 0.69
C PRO A 81 -25.20 3.83 0.93
N PHE A 82 -25.75 4.42 -0.14
CA PHE A 82 -26.92 5.28 -0.10
C PHE A 82 -28.19 4.62 -0.66
N GLN A 83 -28.14 3.31 -0.93
CA GLN A 83 -29.31 2.59 -1.41
C GLN A 83 -30.44 2.65 -0.39
N GLY A 84 -31.59 3.21 -0.78
CA GLY A 84 -32.77 3.32 0.08
C GLY A 84 -32.81 4.53 1.00
N LEU A 85 -31.87 5.47 0.88
CA LEU A 85 -31.98 6.80 1.52
C LEU A 85 -32.69 7.75 0.54
N SER A 86 -33.82 8.34 0.98
CA SER A 86 -34.68 9.27 0.23
C SER A 86 -34.68 10.66 0.85
#